data_AF-A0A383ACU2-F1
#
_entry.id   AF-A0A383ACU2-F1
#
_cell.length_a   1.000
_cell.length_b   1.000
_cell.length_c   1.000
_cell.angle_alpha   90.00
_cell.angle_beta   90.00
_cell.angle_gamma   90.00
#
_symmetry.space_group_name_H-M   'P 1'
#
loop_
_entity.id
_entity.type
_entity.pdbx_description
1 polymer ?
#
loop_
_entity_poly.entity_id
_entity_poly.type
_entity_poly.pdbx_seq_one_letter_code
_entity_poly.pdbx_strand_id
1 'polypeptide(L)'
;MPIPDRAEFVVIGAGIHGLSTAWRLAERLTDAGEQVDGRIIVLDKSGIASGASGIACGVIRNNYFQPAMRELMAHSVGIWESDPETFSYHPVGYLQISCEAMREDASEIFSQQQAIGYESVFVEGGDASTIYMREFFDDWQARGITSVLHEKRGGYA
;
A
#
# COMPACT_ATOMS: atom_id res chain seq x y z
N MET A 1 -27.77 -15.68 -8.14
CA MET A 1 -27.26 -17.06 -8.22
C MET A 1 -27.57 -17.77 -6.91
N PRO A 2 -28.04 -19.02 -6.93
CA PRO A 2 -28.13 -19.82 -5.71
C PRO A 2 -26.73 -20.05 -5.12
N ILE A 3 -26.64 -20.11 -3.79
CA ILE A 3 -25.41 -20.53 -3.11
C ILE A 3 -25.22 -22.02 -3.42
N PRO A 4 -24.08 -22.46 -3.97
CA PRO A 4 -23.86 -23.87 -4.26
C PRO A 4 -23.72 -24.69 -2.98
N ASP A 5 -24.12 -25.96 -3.04
CA ASP A 5 -24.09 -26.86 -1.87
C ASP A 5 -22.67 -27.26 -1.44
N ARG A 6 -21.67 -27.02 -2.31
CA ARG A 6 -20.25 -27.30 -2.05
C ARG A 6 -19.35 -26.27 -2.73
N ALA A 7 -18.23 -25.98 -2.10
CA ALA A 7 -17.09 -25.27 -2.68
C ALA A 7 -15.80 -25.88 -2.14
N GLU A 8 -14.72 -25.75 -2.90
CA GLU A 8 -13.39 -26.17 -2.46
C GLU A 8 -12.75 -25.11 -1.56
N PHE A 9 -12.94 -23.84 -1.92
CA PHE A 9 -12.45 -22.70 -1.16
C PHE A 9 -13.61 -21.80 -0.76
N VAL A 10 -13.72 -21.53 0.54
CA VAL A 10 -14.68 -20.56 1.08
C VAL A 10 -13.91 -19.45 1.77
N VAL A 11 -14.00 -18.23 1.24
CA VAL A 11 -13.41 -17.02 1.81
C VAL A 11 -14.49 -16.27 2.57
N ILE A 12 -14.28 -16.04 3.87
CA ILE A 12 -15.23 -15.33 4.72
C ILE A 12 -14.79 -13.87 4.88
N GLY A 13 -15.55 -12.97 4.25
CA GLY A 13 -15.37 -11.53 4.20
C GLY A 13 -15.04 -11.04 2.79
N ALA A 14 -15.85 -10.13 2.25
CA ALA A 14 -15.65 -9.48 0.95
C ALA A 14 -15.00 -8.08 1.11
N GLY A 15 -14.09 -7.94 2.07
CA GLY A 15 -13.16 -6.80 2.14
C GLY A 15 -11.93 -7.02 1.24
N ILE A 16 -11.04 -6.04 1.21
CA ILE A 16 -9.85 -6.05 0.33
C ILE A 16 -9.00 -7.32 0.48
N HIS A 17 -8.78 -7.79 1.70
CA HIS A 17 -8.02 -9.03 1.93
C HIS A 17 -8.72 -10.27 1.36
N GLY A 18 -10.04 -10.39 1.58
CA GLY A 18 -10.79 -11.55 1.12
C GLY A 18 -10.93 -11.59 -0.40
N LEU A 19 -11.21 -10.44 -1.02
CA LEU A 19 -11.28 -10.33 -2.48
C LEU A 19 -9.92 -10.55 -3.13
N SER A 20 -8.85 -9.97 -2.59
CA SER A 20 -7.48 -10.21 -3.06
C SER A 20 -7.11 -11.70 -2.93
N THR A 21 -7.47 -12.34 -1.82
CA THR A 21 -7.23 -13.79 -1.62
C THR A 21 -7.97 -14.62 -2.67
N ALA A 22 -9.26 -14.36 -2.89
CA ALA A 22 -10.07 -15.08 -3.87
C ALA A 22 -9.52 -14.89 -5.30
N TRP A 23 -9.10 -13.67 -5.64
CA TRP A 23 -8.48 -13.36 -6.93
C TRP A 23 -7.16 -14.13 -7.12
N ARG A 24 -6.23 -14.08 -6.15
CA ARG A 24 -4.95 -14.80 -6.24
C ARG A 24 -5.14 -16.32 -6.27
N LEU A 25 -6.17 -16.86 -5.61
CA LEU A 25 -6.53 -18.28 -5.71
C LEU A 25 -6.99 -18.63 -7.14
N ALA A 26 -7.87 -17.81 -7.72
CA ALA A 26 -8.35 -18.01 -9.08
C ALA A 26 -7.21 -17.96 -10.12
N GLU A 27 -6.26 -17.04 -9.97
CA GLU A 27 -5.07 -16.99 -10.83
C GLU A 27 -4.23 -18.25 -10.70
N ARG A 28 -3.94 -18.72 -9.48
CA ARG A 28 -3.16 -19.95 -9.27
C ARG A 28 -3.81 -21.19 -9.89
N LEU A 29 -5.12 -21.33 -9.78
CA LEU A 29 -5.86 -22.42 -10.41
C LEU A 29 -5.79 -22.30 -11.95
N THR A 30 -5.93 -21.09 -12.47
CA THR A 30 -5.83 -20.80 -13.91
C THR A 30 -4.44 -21.15 -14.44
N ASP A 31 -3.38 -20.74 -13.75
CA ASP A 31 -1.99 -21.03 -14.10
C ASP A 31 -1.67 -22.53 -14.06
N ALA A 32 -2.35 -23.29 -13.19
CA ALA A 32 -2.27 -24.74 -13.13
C ALA A 32 -3.11 -25.45 -14.21
N GLY A 33 -3.83 -24.71 -15.06
CA GLY A 33 -4.71 -25.25 -16.10
C GLY A 33 -6.03 -25.81 -15.56
N GLU A 34 -6.41 -25.47 -14.34
CA GLU A 34 -7.62 -25.95 -13.70
C GLU A 34 -8.81 -25.01 -13.92
N GLN A 35 -10.03 -25.56 -13.88
CA GLN A 35 -11.26 -24.75 -13.93
C GLN A 35 -11.46 -24.02 -12.61
N VAL A 36 -11.93 -22.76 -12.65
CA VAL A 36 -12.19 -21.92 -11.48
C VAL A 36 -13.68 -21.90 -11.08
N ASP A 37 -14.57 -22.01 -12.08
CA ASP A 37 -16.01 -21.82 -11.87
C ASP A 37 -16.58 -22.75 -10.79
N GLY A 38 -17.35 -22.18 -9.86
CA GLY A 38 -17.95 -22.88 -8.73
C GLY A 38 -17.00 -23.39 -7.63
N ARG A 39 -15.67 -23.18 -7.72
CA ARG A 39 -14.71 -23.68 -6.72
C ARG A 39 -14.43 -22.70 -5.58
N ILE A 40 -14.47 -21.40 -5.87
CA ILE A 40 -14.18 -20.33 -4.91
C ILE A 40 -15.47 -19.57 -4.62
N ILE A 41 -15.85 -19.49 -3.35
CA ILE A 41 -16.97 -18.68 -2.88
C ILE A 41 -16.46 -17.65 -1.90
N VAL A 42 -16.85 -16.39 -2.11
CA VAL A 42 -16.67 -15.31 -1.14
C VAL A 42 -18.00 -15.06 -0.46
N LEU A 43 -18.04 -15.23 0.86
CA LEU A 43 -19.21 -14.95 1.69
C LEU A 43 -18.98 -13.66 2.46
N ASP A 44 -19.95 -12.75 2.45
CA ASP A 44 -19.95 -11.58 3.32
C ASP A 44 -21.29 -11.46 4.03
N LYS A 45 -21.25 -11.02 5.28
CA LYS A 45 -22.46 -10.88 6.12
C LYS A 45 -23.35 -9.72 5.68
N SER A 46 -22.81 -8.72 4.98
CA SER A 46 -23.52 -7.47 4.68
C SER A 46 -23.33 -7.02 3.22
N GLY A 47 -22.16 -7.23 2.64
CA GLY A 47 -21.90 -6.88 1.25
C GLY A 47 -20.43 -6.57 0.97
N ILE A 48 -20.12 -6.39 -0.31
CA ILE A 48 -18.76 -6.07 -0.78
C ILE A 48 -18.26 -4.80 -0.09
N ALA A 49 -17.05 -4.87 0.45
CA ALA A 49 -16.38 -3.77 1.15
C ALA A 49 -17.18 -3.13 2.30
N SER A 50 -18.21 -3.80 2.84
CA SER A 50 -19.08 -3.24 3.88
C SER A 50 -18.43 -3.06 5.26
N GLY A 51 -17.17 -3.48 5.42
CA GLY A 51 -16.36 -3.31 6.64
C GLY A 51 -15.32 -2.18 6.51
N ALA A 52 -14.16 -2.37 7.14
CA ALA A 52 -13.08 -1.36 7.17
C ALA A 52 -12.61 -0.94 5.77
N SER A 53 -12.68 -1.83 4.78
CA SER A 53 -12.29 -1.51 3.40
C SER A 53 -13.12 -0.40 2.77
N GLY A 54 -14.43 -0.30 3.08
CA GLY A 54 -15.31 0.72 2.49
C GLY A 54 -15.21 2.09 3.16
N ILE A 55 -14.45 2.21 4.25
CA ILE A 55 -14.26 3.47 5.00
C ILE A 55 -12.78 3.85 5.17
N ALA A 56 -11.87 3.11 4.54
CA ALA A 56 -10.44 3.39 4.62
C ALA A 56 -10.11 4.69 3.88
N CYS A 57 -9.13 5.45 4.38
CA CYS A 57 -8.67 6.69 3.74
C CYS A 57 -7.80 6.45 2.49
N GLY A 58 -7.54 5.20 2.11
CA GLY A 58 -6.91 4.87 0.83
C GLY A 58 -5.39 5.01 0.75
N VAL A 59 -4.68 5.42 1.82
CA VAL A 59 -3.23 5.68 1.73
C VAL A 59 -2.43 4.39 1.51
N ILE A 60 -1.64 4.37 0.44
CA ILE A 60 -0.78 3.27 0.00
C ILE A 60 0.68 3.73 0.11
N ARG A 61 1.47 3.05 0.94
CA ARG A 61 2.86 3.44 1.27
C ARG A 61 3.69 2.26 1.75
N ASN A 62 5.01 2.41 1.71
CA ASN A 62 5.97 1.42 2.18
C ASN A 62 6.53 1.71 3.59
N ASN A 63 6.27 2.91 4.12
CA ASN A 63 6.86 3.46 5.33
C ASN A 63 6.50 2.70 6.63
N TYR A 64 7.08 1.53 6.83
CA TYR A 64 6.91 0.67 7.99
C TYR A 64 8.27 0.44 8.65
N PHE A 65 8.28 0.14 9.95
CA PHE A 65 9.53 -0.03 10.69
C PHE A 65 10.17 -1.42 10.47
N GLN A 66 9.37 -2.48 10.53
CA GLN A 66 9.88 -3.86 10.45
C GLN A 66 10.30 -4.24 9.01
N PRO A 67 11.50 -4.82 8.80
CA PRO A 67 11.97 -5.23 7.48
C PRO A 67 10.99 -6.14 6.71
N ALA A 68 10.46 -7.17 7.38
CA ALA A 68 9.51 -8.10 6.75
C ALA A 68 8.22 -7.42 6.28
N MET A 69 7.75 -6.42 7.03
CA MET A 69 6.59 -5.62 6.62
C MET A 69 6.91 -4.79 5.38
N ARG A 70 8.14 -4.29 5.25
CA ARG A 70 8.54 -3.45 4.13
C ARG A 70 8.59 -4.21 2.80
N GLU A 71 9.08 -5.44 2.81
CA GLU A 71 9.03 -6.31 1.62
C GLU A 71 7.57 -6.60 1.23
N LEU A 72 6.72 -6.93 2.21
CA LEU A 72 5.30 -7.18 1.99
C LEU A 72 4.57 -5.95 1.42
N MET A 73 4.87 -4.75 1.94
CA MET A 73 4.28 -3.51 1.45
C MET A 73 4.81 -3.13 0.07
N ALA A 74 6.10 -3.35 -0.21
CA ALA A 74 6.65 -3.12 -1.56
C ALA A 74 5.99 -4.02 -2.60
N HIS A 75 5.76 -5.30 -2.27
CA HIS A 75 4.96 -6.20 -3.09
C HIS A 75 3.54 -5.66 -3.28
N SER A 76 2.87 -5.26 -2.20
CA SER A 76 1.49 -4.76 -2.25
C SER A 76 1.34 -3.49 -3.08
N VAL A 77 2.28 -2.54 -2.96
CA VAL A 77 2.36 -1.34 -3.81
C VAL A 77 2.48 -1.72 -5.29
N GLY A 78 3.28 -2.75 -5.60
CA GLY A 78 3.41 -3.25 -6.97
C GLY A 78 2.10 -3.78 -7.57
N ILE A 79 1.19 -4.31 -6.74
CA ILE A 79 -0.15 -4.72 -7.20
C ILE A 79 -1.03 -3.51 -7.52
N TRP A 80 -0.99 -2.45 -6.69
CA TRP A 80 -1.72 -1.22 -6.99
C TRP A 80 -1.22 -0.55 -8.28
N GLU A 81 0.08 -0.58 -8.50
CA GLU A 81 0.73 -0.05 -9.71
C GLU A 81 0.48 -0.89 -10.97
N SER A 82 0.05 -2.15 -10.85
CA SER A 82 -0.11 -3.04 -12.01
C SER A 82 -1.32 -2.71 -12.88
N ASP A 83 -2.36 -2.13 -12.27
CA ASP A 83 -3.55 -1.66 -12.99
C ASP A 83 -4.16 -0.41 -12.31
N PRO A 84 -3.53 0.76 -12.50
CA PRO A 84 -3.95 1.97 -11.80
C PRO A 84 -5.37 2.43 -12.16
N GLU A 85 -5.84 2.16 -13.38
CA GLU A 85 -7.17 2.54 -13.83
C GLU A 85 -8.24 1.69 -13.13
N THR A 86 -8.11 0.36 -13.16
CA THR A 86 -9.07 -0.55 -12.51
C THR A 86 -9.12 -0.32 -11.01
N PHE A 87 -7.98 -0.02 -10.39
CA PHE A 87 -7.89 0.19 -8.95
C PHE A 87 -8.12 1.64 -8.52
N SER A 88 -8.39 2.56 -9.44
CA SER A 88 -8.47 4.01 -9.15
C SER A 88 -7.27 4.51 -8.34
N TYR A 89 -6.08 4.01 -8.65
CA TYR A 89 -4.86 4.31 -7.93
C TYR A 89 -4.18 5.57 -8.48
N HIS A 90 -3.82 6.48 -7.57
CA HIS A 90 -3.20 7.76 -7.85
C HIS A 90 -1.76 7.77 -7.31
N PRO A 91 -0.73 7.57 -8.16
CA PRO A 91 0.66 7.41 -7.73
C PRO A 91 1.33 8.75 -7.42
N VAL A 92 0.95 9.37 -6.32
CA VAL A 92 1.45 10.69 -5.89
C VAL A 92 2.61 10.61 -4.89
N GLY A 93 3.08 9.41 -4.57
CA GLY A 93 4.12 9.16 -3.58
C GLY A 93 3.63 9.32 -2.13
N TYR A 94 4.58 9.27 -1.19
CA TYR A 94 4.32 9.44 0.24
C TYR A 94 5.46 10.22 0.93
N LEU A 95 5.10 11.18 1.78
CA LEU A 95 6.04 12.03 2.52
C LEU A 95 5.93 11.77 4.03
N GLN A 96 7.01 11.28 4.64
CA GLN A 96 7.21 11.37 6.08
C GLN A 96 8.03 12.63 6.38
N ILE A 97 7.36 13.63 6.96
CA ILE A 97 7.95 14.90 7.35
C ILE A 97 8.22 14.84 8.86
N SER A 98 9.48 14.93 9.25
CA SER A 98 9.95 14.52 10.58
C SER A 98 10.65 15.66 11.32
N CYS A 99 10.50 15.67 12.65
CA CYS A 99 11.35 16.45 13.55
C CYS A 99 12.56 15.63 14.00
N GLU A 100 13.46 16.26 14.77
CA GLU A 100 14.73 15.63 15.17
C GLU A 100 14.56 14.31 15.92
N ALA A 101 13.52 14.20 16.76
CA ALA A 101 13.25 12.99 17.52
C ALA A 101 12.93 11.76 16.64
N MET A 102 12.55 11.96 15.37
CA MET A 102 12.19 10.91 14.42
C MET A 102 13.29 10.66 13.38
N ARG A 103 14.40 11.40 13.44
CA ARG A 103 15.42 11.39 12.38
C ARG A 103 16.12 10.04 12.27
N GLU A 104 16.46 9.41 13.40
CA GLU A 104 17.12 8.10 13.42
C GLU A 104 16.22 7.03 12.79
N ASP A 105 14.96 6.95 13.23
CA ASP A 105 13.97 6.02 12.68
C ASP A 105 13.76 6.25 11.18
N ALA A 106 13.64 7.50 10.72
CA ALA A 106 13.46 7.82 9.30
C ALA A 106 14.69 7.42 8.46
N SER A 107 15.90 7.61 9.00
CA SER A 107 17.15 7.20 8.35
C SER A 107 17.26 5.67 8.26
N GLU A 108 16.81 4.95 9.29
CA GLU A 108 16.77 3.50 9.27
C GLU A 108 15.77 3.00 8.21
N ILE A 109 14.58 3.58 8.16
CA ILE A 109 13.56 3.23 7.15
C ILE A 109 14.10 3.48 5.74
N PHE A 110 14.71 4.64 5.49
CA PHE A 110 15.34 4.95 4.21
C PHE A 110 16.40 3.91 3.82
N SER A 111 17.30 3.56 4.74
CA SER A 111 18.34 2.56 4.49
C SER A 111 17.74 1.20 4.10
N GLN A 112 16.65 0.81 4.77
CA GLN A 112 15.97 -0.44 4.47
C GLN A 112 15.17 -0.39 3.16
N GLN A 113 14.68 0.79 2.74
CA GLN A 113 14.08 0.99 1.41
C GLN A 113 15.11 0.82 0.31
N GLN A 114 16.29 1.42 0.47
CA GLN A 114 17.40 1.28 -0.48
C GLN A 114 17.85 -0.19 -0.62
N ALA A 115 17.88 -0.93 0.50
CA ALA A 115 18.28 -2.34 0.50
C ALA A 115 17.37 -3.24 -0.36
N ILE A 116 16.08 -2.89 -0.51
CA ILE A 116 15.13 -3.64 -1.34
C ILE A 116 14.86 -2.96 -2.69
N GLY A 117 15.60 -1.91 -3.04
CA GLY A 117 15.42 -1.16 -4.28
C GLY A 117 14.11 -0.37 -4.35
N TYR A 118 13.53 0.01 -3.20
CA TYR A 118 12.33 0.84 -3.17
C TYR A 118 12.71 2.31 -3.38
N GLU A 119 12.12 2.95 -4.41
CA GLU A 119 12.49 4.29 -4.82
C GLU A 119 12.06 5.34 -3.78
N SER A 120 13.04 5.95 -3.13
CA SER A 120 12.85 6.95 -2.08
C SER A 120 14.02 7.92 -2.04
N VAL A 121 13.80 9.12 -1.50
CA VAL A 121 14.84 10.09 -1.17
C VAL A 121 14.74 10.53 0.28
N PHE A 122 15.88 10.75 0.93
CA PHE A 122 15.94 11.27 2.29
C PHE A 122 16.66 12.61 2.29
N VAL A 123 15.94 13.66 2.69
CA VAL A 123 16.44 15.03 2.79
C VAL A 123 16.68 15.33 4.25
N GLU A 124 17.91 15.73 4.59
CA GLU A 124 18.31 16.01 5.96
C GLU A 124 18.71 17.48 6.15
N GLY A 125 18.38 18.02 7.32
CA GLY A 125 18.60 19.42 7.68
C GLY A 125 17.35 20.27 7.45
N GLY A 126 17.10 21.22 8.37
CA GLY A 126 15.89 22.05 8.33
C GLY A 126 15.80 22.97 7.12
N ASP A 127 16.91 23.59 6.70
CA ASP A 127 16.94 24.45 5.51
C ASP A 127 16.70 23.63 4.23
N ALA A 128 17.37 22.48 4.10
CA ALA A 128 17.20 21.58 2.96
C ALA A 128 15.77 21.02 2.89
N SER A 129 15.21 20.61 4.04
CA SER A 129 13.82 20.16 4.14
C SER A 129 12.85 21.27 3.74
N THR A 130 13.10 22.52 4.17
CA THR A 130 12.27 23.68 3.79
C THR A 130 12.34 23.96 2.29
N ILE A 131 13.54 23.94 1.70
CA ILE A 131 13.72 24.11 0.25
C ILE A 131 12.97 23.00 -0.50
N TYR A 132 13.15 21.76 -0.08
CA TYR A 132 12.50 20.60 -0.69
C TYR A 132 10.97 20.68 -0.64
N MET A 133 10.40 21.00 0.52
CA MET A 133 8.94 21.11 0.65
C MET A 133 8.35 22.25 -0.18
N ARG A 134 9.11 23.33 -0.43
CA ARG A 134 8.69 24.45 -1.29
C ARG A 134 8.65 24.13 -2.77
N GLU A 135 9.23 23.01 -3.20
CA GLU A 135 9.04 22.51 -4.57
C GLU A 135 7.60 21.99 -4.79
N PHE A 136 6.89 21.63 -3.72
CA PHE A 136 5.51 21.12 -3.75
C PHE A 136 4.50 22.14 -3.22
N PHE A 137 4.87 22.88 -2.17
CA PHE A 137 4.02 23.84 -1.47
C PHE A 137 4.75 25.17 -1.33
N ASP A 138 4.51 26.09 -2.26
CA ASP A 138 5.18 27.39 -2.32
C ASP A 138 5.00 28.23 -1.04
N ASP A 139 3.88 28.04 -0.35
CA ASP A 139 3.53 28.71 0.89
C ASP A 139 4.01 28.00 2.16
N TRP A 140 4.86 26.97 2.09
CA TRP A 140 5.30 26.16 3.23
C TRP A 140 5.77 26.97 4.46
N GLN A 141 5.12 26.73 5.61
CA GLN A 141 5.38 27.45 6.87
C GLN A 141 5.72 26.54 8.07
N ALA A 142 5.75 25.21 7.89
CA ALA A 142 6.00 24.30 9.02
C ALA A 142 7.40 24.51 9.61
N ARG A 143 7.49 24.47 10.93
CA ARG A 143 8.73 24.70 11.69
C ARG A 143 9.15 23.43 12.42
N GLY A 144 10.43 23.33 12.76
CA GLY A 144 10.97 22.20 13.52
C GLY A 144 11.10 20.90 12.71
N ILE A 145 10.96 21.00 11.38
CA ILE A 145 11.26 19.89 10.46
C ILE A 145 12.76 19.81 10.29
N THR A 146 13.33 18.62 10.48
CA THR A 146 14.76 18.38 10.32
C THR A 146 15.06 17.29 9.30
N SER A 147 14.05 16.52 8.88
CA SER A 147 14.19 15.61 7.75
C SER A 147 12.87 15.34 7.02
N VAL A 148 12.99 14.95 5.76
CA VAL A 148 11.88 14.48 4.91
C VAL A 148 12.30 13.19 4.23
N LEU A 149 11.58 12.10 4.51
CA LEU A 149 11.65 10.87 3.73
C LEU A 149 10.51 10.85 2.72
N HIS A 150 10.85 10.87 1.44
CA HIS A 150 9.91 10.88 0.34
C HIS A 150 10.01 9.57 -0.44
N GLU A 151 8.97 8.74 -0.32
CA GLU A 151 8.73 7.59 -1.18
C GLU A 151 8.18 8.06 -2.52
N LYS A 152 8.89 7.75 -3.62
CA LYS A 152 8.43 8.11 -4.97
C LYS A 152 7.29 7.22 -5.44
N ARG A 153 7.27 5.99 -4.93
CA ARG A 153 6.20 5.02 -5.11
C ARG A 153 5.16 5.16 -3.98
N GLY A 154 3.94 4.69 -4.23
CA GLY A 154 2.81 4.88 -3.33
C GLY A 154 1.89 6.03 -3.74
N GLY A 155 0.88 6.29 -2.92
CA GLY A 155 -0.17 7.26 -3.22
C GLY A 155 -1.48 6.92 -2.51
N TYR A 156 -2.60 6.95 -3.24
CA TYR A 156 -3.90 6.59 -2.69
C TYR A 156 -4.85 5.94 -3.70
N ALA A 157 -5.88 5.26 -3.21
CA ALA A 157 -7.00 4.70 -3.96
C ALA A 157 -8.30 4.76 -3.13
#